data_AF-A0A9X3YI05-F1
#
_entry.id   AF-A0A9X3YI05-F1
#
_cell.length_a   1.000
_cell.length_b   1.000
_cell.length_c   1.000
_cell.angle_alpha   90.00
_cell.angle_beta   90.00
_cell.angle_gamma   90.00
#
_symmetry.space_group_name_H-M   'P 1'
#
loop_
_entity.id
_entity.type
_entity.pdbx_description
1 polymer ?
#
loop_
_entity_poly.entity_id
_entity_poly.type
_entity_poly.pdbx_seq_one_letter_code
_entity_poly.pdbx_strand_id
1 'polypeptide(L)'
;MGLTFDRAESTVELRANLDDILRDGDADGLTDLAERQLLLDPDDPDSDGDGIRDGDDALPNVARGAASGDRERAFAAVFARLRGTGNAISVGVPGSQAFVRRRTGDEATLFVVTDPANFAGLDAAHRIVVLPPSFDFAALAKHDAYAIFNPVHISLALLGNGRYAQASYNTGWSWGAFRLVLRDGRWIVVEGVTVMT
;
A
#
# COMPACT_ATOMS: atom_id res chain seq x y z
N MET A 1 -25.09 1.49 -4.89
CA MET A 1 -24.66 0.08 -4.77
C MET A 1 -24.35 -0.20 -3.32
N GLY A 2 -24.75 -1.34 -2.78
CA GLY A 2 -24.48 -1.64 -1.37
C GLY A 2 -24.72 -3.08 -1.01
N LEU A 3 -23.74 -3.68 -0.34
CA LEU A 3 -23.92 -4.89 0.44
C LEU A 3 -24.97 -4.59 1.52
N THR A 4 -26.05 -5.37 1.55
CA THR A 4 -27.05 -5.24 2.61
C THR A 4 -26.85 -6.37 3.61
N PHE A 5 -26.76 -6.00 4.88
CA PHE A 5 -26.72 -6.95 5.98
C PHE A 5 -28.12 -7.06 6.55
N ASP A 6 -28.69 -8.26 6.49
CA ASP A 6 -29.93 -8.59 7.17
C ASP A 6 -29.57 -9.33 8.46
N ARG A 7 -30.00 -8.79 9.61
CA ARG A 7 -29.66 -9.33 10.93
C ARG A 7 -30.91 -9.91 11.58
N ALA A 8 -30.97 -11.23 11.68
CA ALA A 8 -31.96 -11.96 12.47
C ALA A 8 -31.32 -12.45 13.78
N GLU A 9 -32.14 -12.79 14.80
CA GLU A 9 -31.72 -13.03 16.19
C GLU A 9 -30.50 -13.97 16.37
N SER A 10 -30.24 -14.88 15.44
CA SER A 10 -29.08 -15.78 15.43
C SER A 10 -28.35 -15.87 14.09
N THR A 11 -28.68 -15.06 13.09
CA THR A 11 -28.09 -15.15 11.73
C THR A 11 -27.79 -13.76 11.17
N VAL A 12 -26.59 -13.61 10.61
CA VAL A 12 -26.21 -12.46 9.79
C VAL A 12 -26.17 -12.92 8.34
N GLU A 13 -27.09 -12.43 7.51
CA GLU A 13 -27.10 -12.68 6.08
C GLU A 13 -26.49 -11.49 5.33
N LEU A 14 -25.53 -11.79 4.45
CA LEU A 14 -25.03 -10.83 3.47
C LEU A 14 -25.82 -11.00 2.17
N ARG A 15 -26.56 -9.98 1.76
CA ARG A 15 -27.23 -9.92 0.46
C ARG A 15 -26.52 -8.93 -0.44
N ALA A 16 -26.17 -9.39 -1.63
CA ALA A 16 -25.47 -8.60 -2.63
C ALA A 16 -25.97 -8.99 -4.03
N ASN A 17 -26.16 -8.00 -4.89
CA ASN A 17 -26.36 -8.27 -6.31
C ASN A 17 -25.03 -8.72 -6.91
N LEU A 18 -25.04 -9.86 -7.61
CA LEU A 18 -23.84 -10.39 -8.24
C LEU A 18 -23.35 -9.45 -9.35
N ASP A 19 -24.25 -8.82 -10.09
CA ASP A 19 -23.89 -7.85 -11.13
C ASP A 19 -23.16 -6.65 -10.54
N ASP A 20 -23.57 -6.18 -9.35
CA ASP A 20 -22.89 -5.07 -8.66
C ASP A 20 -21.49 -5.47 -8.15
N ILE A 21 -21.28 -6.75 -7.83
CA ILE A 21 -19.98 -7.28 -7.38
C ILE A 21 -19.02 -7.46 -8.55
N LEU A 22 -19.54 -7.91 -9.70
CA LEU A 22 -18.75 -8.23 -10.89
C LEU A 22 -18.63 -7.07 -11.88
N ARG A 23 -19.30 -5.94 -11.62
CA ARG A 23 -19.21 -4.76 -12.46
C ARG A 23 -17.77 -4.25 -12.51
N ASP A 24 -17.32 -4.01 -13.73
CA ASP A 24 -16.04 -3.42 -14.13
C ASP A 24 -16.43 -2.35 -15.18
N GLY A 25 -16.52 -1.10 -14.71
CA GLY A 25 -17.15 0.01 -15.42
C GLY A 25 -16.34 0.52 -16.61
N ASP A 26 -15.03 0.52 -16.47
CA ASP A 26 -14.05 1.01 -17.44
C ASP A 26 -13.33 -0.11 -18.22
N ALA A 27 -13.61 -1.37 -17.87
CA ALA A 27 -13.12 -2.59 -18.50
C ALA A 27 -11.60 -2.73 -18.42
N ASP A 28 -11.01 -2.32 -17.29
CA ASP A 28 -9.58 -2.35 -17.05
C ASP A 28 -9.07 -3.68 -16.42
N GLY A 29 -10.00 -4.52 -15.94
CA GLY A 29 -9.74 -5.80 -15.30
C GLY A 29 -9.90 -5.80 -13.77
N LEU A 30 -10.23 -4.66 -13.16
CA LEU A 30 -10.66 -4.54 -11.78
C LEU A 30 -12.17 -4.30 -11.73
N THR A 31 -12.82 -4.84 -10.69
CA THR A 31 -14.22 -4.47 -10.46
C THR A 31 -14.27 -3.10 -9.78
N ASP A 32 -15.35 -2.35 -9.99
CA ASP A 32 -15.57 -1.07 -9.30
C ASP A 32 -15.50 -1.19 -7.78
N LEU A 33 -15.83 -2.37 -7.25
CA LEU A 33 -15.69 -2.67 -5.83
C LEU A 33 -14.21 -2.81 -5.42
N ALA A 34 -13.38 -3.47 -6.24
CA ALA A 34 -11.95 -3.60 -6.01
C ALA A 34 -11.25 -2.24 -6.09
N GLU A 35 -11.56 -1.42 -7.10
CA GLU A 35 -10.96 -0.09 -7.28
C GLU A 35 -11.27 0.85 -6.11
N ARG A 36 -12.53 0.88 -5.65
CA ARG A 36 -12.88 1.62 -4.42
C ARG A 36 -12.14 1.13 -3.18
N GLN A 37 -11.78 -0.15 -3.11
CA GLN A 37 -10.94 -0.69 -2.02
C GLN A 37 -9.47 -0.30 -2.17
N LEU A 38 -9.00 -0.11 -3.41
CA LEU A 38 -7.64 0.31 -3.76
C LEU A 38 -7.48 1.83 -3.77
N LEU A 39 -8.57 2.60 -3.63
CA LEU A 39 -8.62 4.06 -3.71
C LEU A 39 -8.33 4.59 -5.13
N LEU A 40 -8.78 3.86 -6.14
CA LEU A 40 -8.74 4.18 -7.57
C LEU A 40 -10.12 4.71 -8.05
N ASP A 41 -10.20 5.19 -9.28
CA ASP A 41 -11.43 5.73 -9.89
C ASP A 41 -12.14 4.71 -10.81
N PRO A 42 -13.31 4.14 -10.41
CA PRO A 42 -14.00 3.10 -11.19
C PRO A 42 -14.50 3.44 -12.59
N ASP A 43 -14.36 4.70 -12.98
CA ASP A 43 -14.77 5.21 -14.28
C ASP A 43 -13.53 5.62 -15.13
N ASP A 44 -12.30 5.38 -14.65
CA ASP A 44 -11.05 5.74 -15.33
C ASP A 44 -10.07 4.55 -15.37
N PRO A 45 -9.84 3.93 -16.55
CA PRO A 45 -9.06 2.69 -16.65
C PRO A 45 -7.55 2.86 -16.42
N ASP A 46 -7.07 4.07 -16.14
CA ASP A 46 -5.66 4.44 -15.92
C ASP A 46 -5.62 5.61 -14.92
N SER A 47 -5.80 5.31 -13.63
CA SER A 47 -6.05 6.29 -12.56
C SER A 47 -4.91 7.30 -12.37
N ASP A 48 -3.67 6.94 -12.71
CA ASP A 48 -2.52 7.84 -12.61
C ASP A 48 -2.04 8.44 -13.94
N GLY A 49 -2.62 7.97 -15.06
CA GLY A 49 -2.43 8.52 -16.39
C GLY A 49 -1.07 8.21 -17.01
N ASP A 50 -0.42 7.10 -16.62
CA ASP A 50 0.89 6.70 -17.13
C ASP A 50 0.85 5.82 -18.38
N GLY A 51 -0.35 5.42 -18.80
CA GLY A 51 -0.62 4.61 -19.98
C GLY A 51 -0.71 3.11 -19.71
N ILE A 52 -0.74 2.67 -18.45
CA ILE A 52 -0.93 1.29 -18.03
C ILE A 52 -2.25 1.19 -17.27
N ARG A 53 -3.06 0.19 -17.59
CA ARG A 53 -4.35 0.01 -16.93
C ARG A 53 -4.20 -0.39 -15.47
N ASP A 54 -5.07 0.06 -14.58
CA ASP A 54 -4.93 -0.20 -13.14
C ASP A 54 -4.93 -1.71 -12.82
N GLY A 55 -5.72 -2.50 -13.56
CA GLY A 55 -5.74 -3.96 -13.49
C GLY A 55 -4.40 -4.62 -13.81
N ASP A 56 -3.64 -4.05 -14.74
CA ASP A 56 -2.33 -4.53 -15.18
C ASP A 56 -1.16 -3.84 -14.46
N ASP A 57 -1.41 -2.74 -13.73
CA ASP A 57 -0.37 -1.96 -13.09
C ASP A 57 -0.07 -2.39 -11.64
N ALA A 58 1.23 -2.40 -11.35
CA ALA A 58 1.75 -2.67 -10.02
C ALA A 58 1.77 -1.42 -9.13
N LEU A 59 1.64 -0.22 -9.69
CA LEU A 59 1.63 1.06 -8.99
C LEU A 59 0.49 1.97 -9.49
N PRO A 60 -0.78 1.49 -9.52
CA PRO A 60 -1.88 2.11 -10.27
C PRO A 60 -2.30 3.53 -9.80
N ASN A 61 -1.62 4.06 -8.78
CA ASN A 61 -1.88 5.39 -8.26
C ASN A 61 -0.60 6.26 -8.19
N VAL A 62 0.45 5.86 -8.89
CA VAL A 62 1.74 6.56 -8.98
C VAL A 62 2.32 6.42 -10.39
N ALA A 63 2.09 7.45 -11.20
CA ALA A 63 2.53 7.46 -12.58
C ALA A 63 4.02 7.15 -12.75
N ARG A 64 4.35 6.25 -13.67
CA ARG A 64 5.73 5.93 -14.02
C ARG A 64 6.48 7.15 -14.54
N GLY A 65 7.66 7.37 -13.96
CA GLY A 65 8.57 8.44 -14.30
C GLY A 65 10.04 8.01 -14.17
N ALA A 66 10.94 8.85 -14.66
CA ALA A 66 12.36 8.62 -14.44
C ALA A 66 12.74 8.94 -12.98
N ALA A 67 13.06 7.91 -12.18
CA ALA A 67 13.70 8.09 -10.87
C ALA A 67 15.07 8.75 -11.04
N SER A 68 15.12 10.08 -11.00
CA SER A 68 16.31 10.85 -11.38
C SER A 68 17.09 11.42 -10.19
N GLY A 69 16.49 11.50 -9.00
CA GLY A 69 17.12 12.08 -7.81
C GLY A 69 17.82 11.08 -6.88
N ASP A 70 18.68 11.61 -6.01
CA ASP A 70 19.34 10.84 -4.95
C ASP A 70 18.35 10.25 -3.94
N ARG A 71 17.21 10.93 -3.73
CA ARG A 71 16.15 10.49 -2.83
C ARG A 71 15.50 9.20 -3.32
N GLU A 72 15.11 9.15 -4.57
CA GLU A 72 14.42 7.99 -5.18
C GLU A 72 15.37 6.79 -5.22
N ARG A 73 16.66 7.02 -5.54
CA ARG A 73 17.70 5.97 -5.45
C ARG A 73 17.93 5.48 -4.01
N ALA A 74 17.92 6.38 -3.03
CA ALA A 74 18.02 6.00 -1.62
C ALA A 74 16.79 5.21 -1.18
N PHE A 75 15.60 5.65 -1.59
CA PHE A 75 14.34 4.99 -1.29
C PHE A 75 14.28 3.61 -1.94
N ALA A 76 14.77 3.45 -3.16
CA ALA A 76 14.87 2.15 -3.81
C ALA A 76 15.70 1.15 -2.98
N ALA A 77 16.82 1.60 -2.40
CA ALA A 77 17.63 0.78 -1.50
C ALA A 77 16.89 0.45 -0.18
N VAL A 78 16.13 1.40 0.37
CA VAL A 78 15.27 1.18 1.54
C VAL A 78 14.20 0.13 1.24
N PHE A 79 13.46 0.34 0.16
CA PHE A 79 12.35 -0.52 -0.22
C PHE A 79 12.86 -1.94 -0.51
N ALA A 80 13.95 -2.09 -1.28
CA ALA A 80 14.60 -3.38 -1.53
C ALA A 80 15.01 -4.11 -0.23
N ARG A 81 15.50 -3.38 0.78
CA ARG A 81 15.84 -3.94 2.10
C ARG A 81 14.62 -4.45 2.87
N LEU A 82 13.45 -3.86 2.63
CA LEU A 82 12.18 -4.18 3.28
C LEU A 82 11.33 -5.21 2.51
N ARG A 83 11.60 -5.49 1.22
CA ARG A 83 10.82 -6.47 0.40
C ARG A 83 10.74 -7.91 0.97
N GLY A 84 11.44 -8.23 2.06
CA GLY A 84 11.40 -9.52 2.77
C GLY A 84 10.69 -9.50 4.13
N THR A 85 10.20 -8.36 4.61
CA THR A 85 9.43 -8.27 5.87
C THR A 85 7.95 -8.50 5.56
N GLY A 86 7.40 -9.65 6.00
CA GLY A 86 6.07 -10.15 5.61
C GLY A 86 4.98 -9.09 5.49
N ASN A 87 4.33 -9.09 4.32
CA ASN A 87 3.27 -8.17 3.91
C ASN A 87 2.08 -8.27 4.88
N ALA A 88 1.85 -7.23 5.69
CA ALA A 88 0.77 -7.24 6.67
C ALA A 88 -0.25 -6.14 6.33
N ILE A 89 -1.12 -6.39 5.35
CA ILE A 89 -2.50 -5.94 5.52
C ILE A 89 -3.11 -6.89 6.54
N SER A 90 -3.23 -6.44 7.79
CA SER A 90 -4.04 -7.13 8.80
C SER A 90 -5.39 -6.44 8.84
N VAL A 91 -6.47 -7.20 8.68
CA VAL A 91 -7.86 -6.74 8.75
C VAL A 91 -8.35 -7.14 10.15
N GLY A 92 -8.40 -6.19 11.10
CA GLY A 92 -8.99 -6.42 12.43
C GLY A 92 -10.51 -6.26 12.45
N VAL A 93 -11.27 -7.34 12.67
CA VAL A 93 -12.75 -7.30 12.70
C VAL A 93 -13.26 -6.69 14.01
N PRO A 94 -14.07 -5.62 14.00
CA PRO A 94 -14.63 -5.03 15.22
C PRO A 94 -15.38 -6.07 16.06
N GLY A 95 -14.99 -6.22 17.34
CA GLY A 95 -15.59 -7.17 18.28
C GLY A 95 -15.03 -8.59 18.27
N SER A 96 -13.97 -8.86 17.50
CA SER A 96 -13.29 -10.17 17.44
C SER A 96 -11.85 -10.09 17.96
N GLN A 97 -11.41 -11.09 18.74
CA GLN A 97 -9.98 -11.26 19.08
C GLN A 97 -9.18 -11.96 17.96
N ALA A 98 -9.82 -12.37 16.86
CA ALA A 98 -9.16 -13.01 15.74
C ALA A 98 -8.72 -11.96 14.71
N PHE A 99 -7.41 -11.87 14.48
CA PHE A 99 -6.84 -11.21 13.31
C PHE A 99 -6.91 -12.18 12.13
N VAL A 100 -7.68 -11.85 11.08
CA VAL A 100 -7.64 -12.61 9.84
C VAL A 100 -6.48 -12.08 9.01
N ARG A 101 -5.36 -12.81 8.98
CA ARG A 101 -4.38 -12.63 7.90
C ARG A 101 -5.06 -13.08 6.62
N ARG A 102 -5.16 -12.19 5.61
CA ARG A 102 -5.56 -12.61 4.27
C ARG A 102 -4.60 -13.73 3.85
N ARG A 103 -5.12 -14.89 3.42
CA ARG A 103 -4.27 -15.96 2.87
C ARG A 103 -3.42 -15.35 1.77
N THR A 104 -2.15 -15.73 1.73
CA THR A 104 -1.21 -15.48 0.63
C THR A 104 -1.82 -16.05 -0.65
N GLY A 105 -2.56 -15.22 -1.38
CA GLY A 105 -2.89 -15.41 -2.78
C GLY A 105 -2.03 -14.47 -3.63
N ASP A 106 -2.03 -14.69 -4.93
CA ASP A 106 -1.18 -13.99 -5.90
C ASP A 106 -1.51 -12.48 -6.03
N GLU A 107 -2.59 -12.02 -5.38
CA GLU A 107 -3.08 -10.63 -5.30
C GLU A 107 -2.81 -9.96 -3.94
N ALA A 108 -1.58 -10.07 -3.43
CA ALA A 108 -1.22 -9.35 -2.21
C ALA A 108 -0.96 -7.86 -2.52
N THR A 109 -1.99 -7.01 -2.41
CA THR A 109 -1.79 -5.55 -2.41
C THR A 109 -1.00 -5.13 -1.17
N LEU A 110 -0.06 -4.19 -1.31
CA LEU A 110 0.60 -3.53 -0.20
C LEU A 110 0.20 -2.06 -0.15
N PHE A 111 -0.27 -1.58 1.00
CA PHE A 111 -0.46 -0.14 1.21
C PHE A 111 0.77 0.45 1.87
N VAL A 112 1.37 1.45 1.23
CA VAL A 112 2.58 2.12 1.73
C VAL A 112 2.34 3.60 1.93
N VAL A 113 2.47 4.09 3.16
CA VAL A 113 2.45 5.51 3.50
C VAL A 113 3.84 6.10 3.32
N THR A 114 4.03 6.89 2.27
CA THR A 114 5.26 7.63 1.96
C THR A 114 4.99 8.70 0.91
N ASP A 115 5.98 9.52 0.56
CA ASP A 115 5.87 10.44 -0.58
C ASP A 115 5.76 9.63 -1.90
N PRO A 116 4.68 9.79 -2.70
CA PRO A 116 4.51 9.08 -3.97
C PRO A 116 5.69 9.23 -4.94
N ALA A 117 6.39 10.37 -4.92
CA ALA A 117 7.56 10.59 -5.76
C ALA A 117 8.67 9.56 -5.51
N ASN A 118 8.73 8.96 -4.31
CA ASN A 118 9.69 7.91 -3.98
C ASN A 118 9.50 6.63 -4.81
N PHE A 119 8.30 6.40 -5.37
CA PHE A 119 7.96 5.23 -6.18
C PHE A 119 8.02 5.47 -7.69
N ALA A 120 8.17 6.72 -8.14
CA ALA A 120 8.05 7.10 -9.56
C ALA A 120 8.94 6.30 -10.52
N GLY A 121 10.08 5.71 -10.09
CA GLY A 121 10.90 4.84 -10.93
C GLY A 121 11.24 3.50 -10.29
N LEU A 122 10.32 2.96 -9.51
CA LEU A 122 10.47 1.65 -8.88
C LEU A 122 9.62 0.59 -9.57
N ASP A 123 10.26 -0.48 -10.03
CA ASP A 123 9.53 -1.69 -10.41
C ASP A 123 9.09 -2.46 -9.15
N ALA A 124 7.79 -2.73 -9.07
CA ALA A 124 7.16 -3.53 -8.04
C ALA A 124 6.73 -4.90 -8.59
N ALA A 125 6.94 -5.96 -7.80
CA ALA A 125 6.58 -7.33 -8.20
C ALA A 125 5.14 -7.70 -7.83
N HIS A 126 4.49 -6.88 -6.99
CA HIS A 126 3.12 -7.01 -6.54
C HIS A 126 2.49 -5.61 -6.52
N ARG A 127 1.16 -5.52 -6.56
CA ARG A 127 0.45 -4.24 -6.52
C ARG A 127 0.74 -3.48 -5.22
N ILE A 128 1.10 -2.21 -5.34
CA ILE A 128 1.34 -1.30 -4.23
C ILE A 128 0.45 -0.08 -4.42
N VAL A 129 -0.35 0.23 -3.41
CA VAL A 129 -1.07 1.51 -3.33
C VAL A 129 -0.27 2.44 -2.43
N VAL A 130 0.18 3.57 -2.96
CA VAL A 130 1.01 4.54 -2.23
C VAL A 130 0.13 5.66 -1.68
N LEU A 131 0.16 5.86 -0.38
CA LEU A 131 -0.61 6.88 0.31
C LEU A 131 0.33 8.01 0.77
N PRO A 132 0.04 9.28 0.45
CA PRO A 132 0.86 10.38 0.96
C PRO A 132 0.75 10.46 2.49
N PRO A 133 1.77 10.96 3.22
CA PRO A 133 1.68 11.11 4.67
C PRO A 133 0.59 12.08 5.13
N SER A 134 0.08 12.92 4.23
CA SER A 134 -1.06 13.83 4.44
C SER A 134 -2.43 13.17 4.25
N PHE A 135 -2.47 11.87 3.91
CA PHE A 135 -3.73 11.15 3.71
C PHE A 135 -4.56 11.12 5.00
N ASP A 136 -5.85 11.46 4.89
CA ASP A 136 -6.76 11.45 6.03
C ASP A 136 -7.27 10.02 6.30
N PHE A 137 -6.54 9.28 7.14
CA PHE A 137 -6.95 7.93 7.55
C PHE A 137 -8.28 7.91 8.32
N ALA A 138 -8.75 9.04 8.87
CA ALA A 138 -10.07 9.09 9.50
C ALA A 138 -11.20 8.96 8.46
N ALA A 139 -10.93 9.24 7.18
CA ALA A 139 -11.87 8.97 6.09
C ALA A 139 -12.12 7.46 5.91
N LEU A 140 -11.11 6.61 6.15
CA LEU A 140 -11.23 5.15 6.06
C LEU A 140 -11.96 4.54 7.28
N ALA A 141 -11.95 5.23 8.42
CA ALA A 141 -12.59 4.75 9.66
C ALA A 141 -14.12 4.85 9.67
N LYS A 142 -14.73 5.51 8.67
CA LYS A 142 -16.17 5.83 8.66
C LYS A 142 -17.08 4.71 8.16
N HIS A 143 -16.54 3.57 7.75
CA HIS A 143 -17.35 2.53 7.14
C HIS A 143 -17.20 1.21 7.89
N ASP A 144 -18.32 0.69 8.37
CA ASP A 144 -18.44 -0.43 9.32
C ASP A 144 -17.80 -1.75 8.84
N ALA A 145 -17.48 -1.84 7.54
CA ALA A 145 -16.80 -2.99 6.94
C ALA A 145 -15.26 -2.86 6.89
N TYR A 146 -14.68 -1.68 7.16
CA TYR A 146 -13.23 -1.56 7.22
C TYR A 146 -12.77 -2.02 8.58
N ALA A 147 -12.17 -3.20 8.55
CA ALA A 147 -11.35 -3.69 9.63
C ALA A 147 -10.17 -2.74 9.90
N ILE A 148 -9.48 -2.91 11.03
CA ILE A 148 -8.28 -2.13 11.36
C ILE A 148 -7.35 -2.09 10.16
N PHE A 149 -7.15 -0.92 9.54
CA PHE A 149 -6.24 -0.71 8.43
C PHE A 149 -4.88 -0.30 8.98
N ASN A 150 -3.85 -1.13 8.78
CA ASN A 150 -2.50 -0.88 9.29
C ASN A 150 -1.48 -0.89 8.13
N PRO A 151 -1.37 0.22 7.38
CA PRO A 151 -0.46 0.30 6.25
C PRO A 151 1.01 0.33 6.69
N VAL A 152 1.91 0.03 5.76
CA VAL A 152 3.36 0.15 5.97
C VAL A 152 3.74 1.62 5.82
N HIS A 153 4.37 2.20 6.80
CA HIS A 153 4.91 3.55 6.79
C HIS A 153 6.40 3.46 6.53
N ILE A 154 6.89 4.24 5.56
CA ILE A 154 8.31 4.38 5.30
C ILE A 154 8.62 5.87 5.20
N SER A 155 9.47 6.35 6.10
CA SER A 155 10.01 7.71 6.03
C SER A 155 11.50 7.67 5.69
N LEU A 156 11.93 8.64 4.88
CA LEU A 156 13.30 8.78 4.43
C LEU A 156 13.75 10.23 4.55
N ALA A 157 14.80 10.45 5.34
CA ALA A 157 15.46 11.74 5.47
C ALA A 157 16.85 11.67 4.83
N LEU A 158 17.14 12.55 3.87
CA LEU A 158 18.51 12.77 3.38
C LEU A 158 19.26 13.70 4.34
N LEU A 159 20.51 13.36 4.64
CA LEU A 159 21.35 14.00 5.65
C LEU A 159 22.74 14.32 5.08
N GLY A 160 23.46 15.24 5.73
CA GLY A 160 24.88 15.52 5.45
C GLY A 160 25.19 15.86 3.97
N ASN A 161 24.44 16.80 3.41
CA ASN A 161 24.49 17.22 1.99
C ASN A 161 24.18 16.09 0.99
N GLY A 162 23.30 15.15 1.36
CA GLY A 162 22.88 14.05 0.47
C GLY A 162 23.82 12.83 0.45
N ARG A 163 24.83 12.78 1.32
CA ARG A 163 25.74 11.62 1.43
C ARG A 163 25.25 10.53 2.38
N TYR A 164 24.31 10.87 3.25
CA TYR A 164 23.72 9.94 4.22
C TYR A 164 22.21 9.99 4.11
N ALA A 165 21.55 8.91 4.50
CA ALA A 165 20.11 8.89 4.65
C ALA A 165 19.73 8.10 5.91
N GLN A 166 18.62 8.45 6.51
CA GLN A 166 18.00 7.70 7.59
C GLN A 166 16.61 7.27 7.14
N ALA A 167 16.37 5.98 7.17
CA ALA A 167 15.07 5.38 6.91
C ALA A 167 14.46 4.91 8.24
N SER A 168 13.19 5.21 8.44
CA SER A 168 12.39 4.64 9.53
C SER A 168 11.17 3.98 8.93
N TYR A 169 10.74 2.86 9.51
CA TYR A 169 9.65 2.07 8.96
C TYR A 169 8.79 1.40 10.03
N ASN A 170 7.56 1.05 9.67
CA ASN A 170 6.77 0.04 10.35
C ASN A 170 6.32 -1.06 9.40
N THR A 171 6.33 -2.30 9.87
CA THR A 171 5.84 -3.45 9.12
C THR A 171 4.96 -4.27 10.07
N GLY A 172 3.68 -3.89 10.17
CA GLY A 172 2.76 -4.44 11.16
C GLY A 172 3.17 -4.08 12.60
N TRP A 173 3.64 -5.07 13.36
CA TRP A 173 4.03 -4.93 14.78
C TRP A 173 5.53 -4.69 14.98
N SER A 174 6.29 -4.53 13.89
CA SER A 174 7.72 -4.24 13.97
C SER A 174 7.97 -2.82 13.49
N TRP A 175 8.78 -2.11 14.25
CA TRP A 175 9.21 -0.75 13.96
C TRP A 175 10.73 -0.74 13.92
N GLY A 176 11.33 0.03 13.02
CA GLY A 176 12.77 0.06 12.94
C GLY A 176 13.28 1.28 12.22
N ALA A 177 14.59 1.46 12.32
CA ALA A 177 15.29 2.47 11.57
C ALA A 177 16.67 1.94 11.15
N PHE A 178 17.13 2.39 9.99
CA PHE A 178 18.48 2.12 9.53
C PHE A 178 19.05 3.32 8.77
N ARG A 179 20.38 3.40 8.75
CA ARG A 179 21.13 4.42 8.02
C ARG A 179 21.64 3.86 6.70
N LEU A 180 21.68 4.73 5.71
CA LEU A 180 22.30 4.49 4.42
C LEU A 180 23.42 5.51 4.17
N VAL A 181 24.42 5.10 3.41
CA VAL A 181 25.49 5.96 2.92
C VAL A 181 25.59 5.84 1.41
N LEU A 182 25.81 6.96 0.73
CA LEU A 182 26.11 6.99 -0.70
C LEU A 182 27.62 6.72 -0.89
N ARG A 183 27.97 5.60 -1.52
CA ARG A 183 29.34 5.21 -1.88
C ARG A 183 29.38 4.81 -3.36
N ASP A 184 30.30 5.40 -4.10
CA ASP A 184 30.50 5.10 -5.53
C ASP A 184 29.20 5.15 -6.36
N GLY A 185 28.34 6.14 -6.08
CA GLY A 185 27.06 6.33 -6.76
C GLY A 185 25.94 5.38 -6.31
N ARG A 186 26.17 4.53 -5.31
CA ARG A 186 25.20 3.57 -4.78
C ARG A 186 24.89 3.80 -3.31
N TRP A 187 23.60 3.70 -2.94
CA TRP A 187 23.16 3.72 -1.55
C TRP A 187 23.34 2.35 -0.91
N ILE A 188 24.03 2.32 0.23
CA ILE A 188 24.35 1.10 0.98
C ILE A 188 23.82 1.25 2.41
N VAL A 189 23.09 0.24 2.89
CA VAL A 189 22.64 0.16 4.29
C VAL A 189 23.84 -0.14 5.20
N VAL A 190 24.07 0.66 6.22
CA VAL A 190 25.27 0.56 7.08
C VAL A 190 24.98 0.09 8.50
N GLU A 191 23.86 0.50 9.09
CA GLU A 191 23.49 0.18 10.46
C GLU A 191 21.97 0.22 10.61
N GLY A 192 21.41 -0.64 11.44
CA GLY A 192 19.98 -0.63 11.72
C GLY A 192 19.62 -1.22 13.07
N VAL A 193 18.48 -0.79 13.60
CA VAL A 193 17.84 -1.34 14.79
C VAL A 193 16.42 -1.71 14.40
N THR A 194 16.03 -2.96 14.64
CA THR A 194 14.65 -3.42 14.52
C THR A 194 14.13 -3.72 15.92
N VAL A 195 13.01 -3.12 16.29
CA VAL A 195 12.30 -3.37 17.53
C VAL A 195 11.05 -4.17 17.19
N MET A 196 10.97 -5.39 17.71
CA MET A 196 9.78 -6.23 17.65
C MET A 196 9.00 -6.03 18.96
N THR A 197 7.74 -5.65 18.87
CA THR A 197 6.80 -5.62 20.00
C THR A 197 5.88 -6.82 19.98
#